data_AF-A0A1V3IY37-F1
#
_entry.id   AF-A0A1V3IY37-F1
#
_cell.length_a   1.000
_cell.length_b   1.000
_cell.length_c   1.000
_cell.angle_alpha   90.00
_cell.angle_beta   90.00
_cell.angle_gamma   90.00
#
_symmetry.space_group_name_H-M   'P 1'
#
loop_
_entity.id
_entity.type
_entity.pdbx_description
1 polymer ?
#
loop_
_entity_poly.entity_id
_entity_poly.type
_entity_poly.pdbx_seq_one_letter_code
_entity_poly.pdbx_strand_id
1 'polypeptide(L)'
;MNNAKHYLVTLEINVTTAEDDLTFNVSAAYRNHPNNYVKDMMNLMMFKLVAVVRAGWLALERVDPNIESVFSHKLHFDFKQCTDDEWEVSAETEIKDIIGRTLIDLSKRIFMEDPRIDELIALAD
;
A
#
# COMPACT_ATOMS: atom_id res chain seq x y z
N MET A 1 -13.53 26.71 14.28
CA MET A 1 -12.81 25.40 14.36
C MET A 1 -13.17 24.65 13.10
N ASN A 2 -12.21 24.50 12.17
CA ASN A 2 -12.47 23.75 10.95
C ASN A 2 -12.42 22.26 11.32
N ASN A 3 -13.55 21.56 11.19
CA ASN A 3 -13.59 20.11 11.36
C ASN A 3 -12.86 19.50 10.16
N ALA A 4 -11.58 19.14 10.34
CA ALA A 4 -10.85 18.38 9.33
C ALA A 4 -11.66 17.12 9.00
N LYS A 5 -11.88 16.85 7.71
CA LYS A 5 -12.58 15.63 7.29
C LYS A 5 -11.59 14.49 7.26
N HIS A 6 -11.94 13.40 7.92
CA HIS A 6 -11.16 12.17 7.95
C HIS A 6 -11.82 11.13 7.06
N TYR A 7 -11.02 10.41 6.29
CA TYR A 7 -11.45 9.26 5.50
C TYR A 7 -10.56 8.08 5.84
N LEU A 8 -11.17 7.07 6.43
CA LEU A 8 -10.46 5.91 6.97
C LEU A 8 -10.61 4.74 6.00
N VAL A 9 -9.49 4.22 5.54
CA VAL A 9 -9.41 3.13 4.57
C VAL A 9 -8.58 2.00 5.15
N THR A 10 -9.06 0.76 4.99
CA THR A 10 -8.28 -0.44 5.22
C THR A 10 -7.98 -1.08 3.88
N LEU A 11 -6.71 -1.20 3.52
CA LEU A 11 -6.24 -1.96 2.38
C LEU A 11 -5.78 -3.33 2.86
N GLU A 12 -6.37 -4.38 2.32
CA GLU A 12 -5.90 -5.74 2.52
C GLU A 12 -5.11 -6.19 1.30
N ILE A 13 -3.89 -6.65 1.51
CA ILE A 13 -3.03 -7.25 0.49
C ILE A 13 -2.66 -8.66 0.92
N ASN A 14 -3.03 -9.62 0.07
CA ASN A 14 -2.71 -11.03 0.21
C ASN A 14 -1.87 -11.44 -1.00
N VAL A 15 -0.69 -12.01 -0.76
CA VAL A 15 0.20 -12.51 -1.81
C VAL A 15 0.44 -13.98 -1.58
N THR A 16 0.24 -14.80 -2.61
CA THR A 16 0.53 -16.24 -2.59
C THR A 16 1.41 -16.61 -3.77
N THR A 17 2.39 -17.48 -3.58
CA THR A 17 3.20 -18.06 -4.65
C THR A 17 2.55 -19.35 -5.18
N ALA A 18 2.56 -19.53 -6.50
CA ALA A 18 2.21 -20.79 -7.14
C ALA A 18 3.15 -21.00 -8.34
N GLU A 19 3.95 -22.08 -8.33
CA GLU A 19 4.82 -22.48 -9.45
C GLU A 19 5.63 -21.31 -10.07
N ASP A 20 6.36 -20.58 -9.21
CA ASP A 20 7.17 -19.39 -9.54
C ASP A 20 6.40 -18.08 -9.85
N ASP A 21 5.06 -18.11 -9.84
CA ASP A 21 4.22 -16.92 -10.04
C ASP A 21 3.63 -16.36 -8.74
N LEU A 22 3.51 -15.03 -8.68
CA LEU A 22 2.83 -14.32 -7.61
C LEU A 22 1.38 -14.02 -7.96
N THR A 23 0.46 -14.53 -7.14
CA THR A 23 -0.95 -14.17 -7.16
C THR A 23 -1.24 -13.14 -6.07
N PHE A 24 -1.89 -12.04 -6.45
CA PHE A 24 -2.26 -10.95 -5.55
C PHE A 24 -3.77 -10.90 -5.41
N ASN A 25 -4.26 -10.84 -4.18
CA ASN A 25 -5.62 -10.45 -3.85
C ASN A 25 -5.57 -9.17 -3.03
N VAL A 26 -5.97 -8.07 -3.64
CA VAL A 26 -5.92 -6.74 -3.05
C VAL A 26 -7.32 -6.14 -3.01
N SER A 27 -7.71 -5.60 -1.86
CA SER A 27 -9.01 -4.95 -1.69
C SER A 27 -8.91 -3.74 -0.77
N ALA A 28 -9.79 -2.75 -0.99
CA ALA A 28 -9.91 -1.58 -0.16
C ALA A 28 -11.31 -1.50 0.46
N ALA A 29 -11.37 -1.41 1.79
CA ALA A 29 -12.58 -1.18 2.55
C ALA A 29 -12.59 0.23 3.12
N TYR A 30 -13.68 0.96 2.91
CA TYR A 30 -13.84 2.34 3.38
C TYR A 30 -14.75 2.35 4.60
N ARG A 31 -14.27 2.90 5.72
CA ARG A 31 -15.07 2.99 6.95
C ARG A 31 -16.15 4.07 6.87
N ASN A 32 -15.93 5.07 6.05
CA ASN A 32 -16.87 6.15 5.73
C ASN A 32 -16.88 6.41 4.23
N HIS A 33 -17.89 7.13 3.73
CA HIS A 33 -18.03 7.37 2.30
C HIS A 33 -16.83 8.18 1.76
N PRO A 34 -15.99 7.59 0.88
CA PRO A 34 -14.81 8.28 0.36
C PRO A 34 -15.21 9.34 -0.68
N ASN A 35 -14.46 10.45 -0.71
CA ASN A 35 -14.53 11.41 -1.82
C ASN A 35 -13.73 10.90 -3.04
N ASN A 36 -13.71 11.69 -4.12
CA ASN A 36 -13.01 11.30 -5.35
C ASN A 36 -11.49 11.20 -5.13
N TYR A 37 -10.88 12.15 -4.41
CA TYR A 37 -9.45 12.11 -4.11
C TYR A 37 -9.04 10.79 -3.42
N VAL A 38 -9.74 10.38 -2.37
CA VAL A 38 -9.44 9.13 -1.65
C VAL A 38 -9.64 7.91 -2.55
N LYS A 39 -10.65 7.90 -3.42
CA LYS A 39 -10.84 6.81 -4.38
C LYS A 39 -9.68 6.72 -5.37
N ASP A 40 -9.25 7.85 -5.92
CA ASP A 40 -8.17 7.91 -6.91
C ASP A 40 -6.83 7.48 -6.29
N MET A 41 -6.53 7.96 -5.08
CA MET A 41 -5.33 7.54 -4.34
C MET A 41 -5.35 6.04 -4.01
N MET A 42 -6.50 5.48 -3.64
CA MET A 42 -6.60 4.05 -3.36
C MET A 42 -6.53 3.19 -4.63
N ASN A 43 -7.10 3.64 -5.75
CA ASN A 43 -6.94 2.98 -7.04
C ASN A 43 -5.46 2.95 -7.47
N LEU A 44 -4.76 4.08 -7.34
CA LEU A 44 -3.33 4.18 -7.59
C LEU A 44 -2.56 3.23 -6.66
N MET A 45 -2.89 3.21 -5.37
CA MET A 45 -2.25 2.35 -4.38
C MET A 45 -2.40 0.87 -4.73
N MET A 46 -3.62 0.41 -5.02
CA MET A 46 -3.88 -1.00 -5.36
C MET A 46 -3.11 -1.45 -6.59
N PHE A 47 -2.87 -0.55 -7.56
CA PHE A 47 -2.07 -0.84 -8.74
C PHE A 47 -0.56 -0.80 -8.45
N LYS A 48 -0.04 0.32 -7.94
CA LYS A 48 1.40 0.53 -7.74
C LYS A 48 1.98 -0.37 -6.66
N LEU A 49 1.24 -0.63 -5.58
CA LEU A 49 1.73 -1.49 -4.50
C LEU A 49 1.95 -2.93 -4.99
N VAL A 50 1.02 -3.46 -5.80
CA VAL A 50 1.16 -4.78 -6.42
C VAL A 50 2.38 -4.83 -7.33
N ALA A 51 2.54 -3.82 -8.20
CA ALA A 51 3.64 -3.76 -9.14
C ALA A 51 5.01 -3.70 -8.42
N VAL A 52 5.16 -2.84 -7.41
CA VAL A 52 6.42 -2.69 -6.69
C VAL A 52 6.75 -3.90 -5.80
N VAL A 53 5.73 -4.54 -5.19
CA VAL A 53 5.94 -5.79 -4.44
C VAL A 53 6.37 -6.91 -5.37
N ARG A 54 5.77 -7.03 -6.57
CA ARG A 54 6.19 -7.99 -7.59
C ARG A 54 7.64 -7.76 -8.01
N ALA A 55 8.00 -6.51 -8.33
CA ALA A 55 9.37 -6.14 -8.70
C ALA A 55 10.39 -6.42 -7.59
N GLY A 56 9.99 -6.19 -6.33
CA GLY A 56 10.85 -6.35 -5.15
C GLY A 56 10.82 -7.74 -4.52
N TRP A 57 10.11 -8.73 -5.08
CA TRP A 57 9.80 -9.98 -4.39
C TRP A 57 11.05 -10.73 -3.90
N LEU A 58 12.04 -10.93 -4.78
CA LEU A 58 13.29 -11.60 -4.44
C LEU A 58 14.06 -10.87 -3.32
N ALA A 59 13.91 -9.55 -3.19
CA ALA A 59 14.51 -8.81 -2.10
C ALA A 59 13.73 -9.01 -0.79
N LEU A 60 12.40 -9.10 -0.85
CA LEU A 60 11.57 -9.41 0.32
C LEU A 60 11.87 -10.80 0.88
N GLU A 61 11.98 -11.83 0.03
CA GLU A 61 12.35 -13.19 0.43
C GLU A 61 13.71 -13.26 1.15
N ARG A 62 14.68 -12.44 0.73
CA ARG A 62 15.99 -12.37 1.39
C ARG A 62 15.94 -11.69 2.76
N VAL A 63 15.00 -10.76 2.94
CA VAL A 63 14.85 -9.96 4.17
C VAL A 63 14.08 -10.72 5.24
N ASP A 64 13.06 -11.48 4.85
CA ASP A 64 12.35 -12.40 5.73
C ASP A 64 12.20 -13.75 5.05
N PRO A 65 13.08 -14.72 5.41
CA PRO A 65 13.00 -16.07 4.88
C PRO A 65 11.66 -16.75 5.18
N ASN A 66 10.85 -16.27 6.13
CA ASN A 66 9.53 -16.86 6.43
C ASN A 66 8.45 -16.49 5.40
N ILE A 67 8.77 -15.68 4.39
CA ILE A 67 7.86 -15.32 3.29
C ILE A 67 7.68 -16.48 2.30
N GLU A 68 8.28 -17.66 2.53
CA GLU A 68 8.47 -18.80 1.59
C GLU A 68 7.30 -19.17 0.67
N SER A 69 6.08 -18.68 0.89
CA SER A 69 5.03 -18.76 -0.11
C SER A 69 3.84 -17.81 0.06
N VAL A 70 3.73 -17.05 1.15
CA VAL A 70 2.53 -16.25 1.42
C VAL A 70 2.75 -15.13 2.42
N PHE A 71 2.13 -13.97 2.19
CA PHE A 71 1.87 -13.01 3.26
C PHE A 71 0.48 -12.38 3.13
N SER A 72 -0.04 -11.91 4.26
CA SER A 72 -1.31 -11.21 4.37
C SER A 72 -1.16 -10.05 5.34
N HIS A 73 -1.40 -8.83 4.86
CA HIS A 73 -1.32 -7.63 5.68
C HIS A 73 -2.53 -6.73 5.46
N LYS A 74 -2.99 -6.12 6.55
CA LYS A 74 -3.96 -5.03 6.54
C LYS A 74 -3.26 -3.73 6.88
N LEU A 75 -3.32 -2.80 5.94
CA LEU A 75 -2.79 -1.45 6.06
C LEU A 75 -3.97 -0.49 6.30
N HIS A 76 -3.86 0.33 7.33
CA HIS A 76 -4.83 1.35 7.67
C HIS A 76 -4.30 2.71 7.26
N PHE A 77 -5.13 3.45 6.55
CA PHE A 77 -4.85 4.81 6.10
C PHE A 77 -5.89 5.77 6.66
N ASP A 78 -5.42 6.87 7.26
CA ASP A 78 -6.27 8.01 7.60
C ASP A 78 -5.90 9.19 6.72
N PHE A 79 -6.79 9.50 5.78
CA PHE A 79 -6.71 10.68 4.92
C PHE A 79 -7.44 11.83 5.60
N LYS A 80 -6.66 12.80 6.06
CA LYS A 80 -7.14 14.01 6.70
C LYS A 80 -7.06 15.18 5.72
N GLN A 81 -8.22 15.72 5.37
CA GLN A 81 -8.32 16.95 4.60
C GLN A 81 -8.08 18.16 5.53
N CYS A 82 -6.91 18.78 5.42
CA CYS A 82 -6.51 19.92 6.25
C CYS A 82 -7.10 21.23 5.72
N THR A 83 -7.04 21.42 4.40
CA THR A 83 -7.68 22.52 3.65
C THR A 83 -8.30 21.93 2.38
N ASP A 84 -8.88 22.76 1.50
CA ASP A 84 -9.55 22.25 0.29
C ASP A 84 -8.57 21.46 -0.61
N ASP A 85 -7.30 21.86 -0.66
CA ASP A 85 -6.27 21.26 -1.51
C ASP A 85 -5.16 20.50 -0.75
N GLU A 86 -5.07 20.64 0.58
CA GLU A 86 -4.01 19.99 1.37
C GLU A 86 -4.51 18.76 2.12
N TRP A 87 -3.77 17.66 1.95
CA TRP A 87 -4.06 16.36 2.52
C TRP A 87 -2.89 15.85 3.34
N GLU A 88 -3.18 15.38 4.56
CA GLU A 88 -2.27 14.59 5.37
C GLU A 88 -2.71 13.13 5.31
N VAL A 89 -1.77 12.21 5.10
CA VAL A 89 -2.05 10.77 5.12
C VAL A 89 -1.19 10.12 6.19
N SER A 90 -1.84 9.47 7.15
CA SER A 90 -1.16 8.58 8.09
C SER A 90 -1.40 7.13 7.70
N ALA A 91 -0.41 6.27 7.96
CA ALA A 91 -0.42 4.88 7.55
C ALA A 91 0.12 3.99 8.67
N GLU A 92 -0.60 2.92 8.99
CA GLU A 92 -0.16 1.89 9.94
C GLU A 92 -0.54 0.49 9.47
N THR A 93 0.16 -0.53 9.96
CA THR A 93 -0.13 -1.93 9.68
C THR A 93 -0.57 -2.63 10.97
N GLU A 94 -1.53 -3.55 10.87
CA GLU A 94 -1.93 -4.38 12.02
C GLU A 94 -0.78 -5.25 12.51
N ILE A 95 -0.06 -5.87 11.56
CA ILE A 95 1.09 -6.73 11.83
C ILE A 95 2.37 -5.90 11.61
N LYS A 96 3.14 -5.70 12.69
CA LYS A 96 4.34 -4.85 12.72
C LYS A 96 5.63 -5.62 12.47
N ASP A 97 5.56 -6.68 11.69
CA ASP A 97 6.75 -7.40 11.20
C ASP A 97 7.52 -6.54 10.19
N ILE A 98 8.55 -7.10 9.58
CA ILE A 98 9.37 -6.38 8.62
C ILE A 98 8.58 -6.06 7.34
N ILE A 99 7.69 -6.95 6.92
CA ILE A 99 6.89 -6.79 5.69
C ILE A 99 5.81 -5.75 5.84
N GLY A 100 5.04 -5.78 6.93
CA GLY A 100 4.08 -4.73 7.22
C GLY A 100 4.75 -3.36 7.26
N ARG A 101 5.94 -3.25 7.84
CA ARG A 101 6.72 -1.99 7.83
C ARG A 101 7.16 -1.59 6.42
N THR A 102 7.69 -2.52 5.63
CA THR A 102 8.07 -2.26 4.24
C THR A 102 6.88 -1.82 3.39
N LEU A 103 5.73 -2.47 3.53
CA LEU A 103 4.50 -2.10 2.83
C LEU A 103 4.03 -0.69 3.19
N ILE A 104 4.15 -0.30 4.46
CA ILE A 104 3.84 1.08 4.89
C ILE A 104 4.81 2.09 4.27
N ASP A 105 6.10 1.79 4.23
CA ASP A 105 7.10 2.68 3.63
C ASP A 105 6.91 2.81 2.11
N LEU A 106 6.59 1.73 1.42
CA LEU A 106 6.22 1.75 0.00
C LEU A 106 4.95 2.55 -0.23
N SER A 107 3.93 2.38 0.62
CA SER A 107 2.68 3.14 0.51
C SER A 107 2.90 4.64 0.66
N LYS A 108 3.73 5.06 1.62
CA LYS A 108 4.09 6.48 1.79
C LYS A 108 4.79 7.04 0.56
N ARG A 109 5.72 6.29 -0.04
CA ARG A 109 6.42 6.69 -1.26
C ARG A 109 5.47 6.81 -2.46
N ILE A 110 4.52 5.88 -2.59
CA ILE A 110 3.47 5.95 -3.62
C ILE A 110 2.63 7.22 -3.45
N PHE A 111 2.20 7.54 -2.22
CA PHE A 111 1.42 8.76 -1.96
C PHE A 111 2.21 10.05 -2.20
N MET A 112 3.53 10.02 -2.05
CA MET A 112 4.42 11.14 -2.31
C MET A 112 4.89 11.21 -3.78
N GLU A 113 4.37 10.33 -4.64
CA GLU A 113 4.79 10.21 -6.04
C GLU A 113 6.32 10.07 -6.20
N ASP A 114 6.97 9.32 -5.29
CA ASP A 114 8.42 9.10 -5.35
C ASP A 114 8.79 8.38 -6.65
N PRO A 115 9.59 9.00 -7.55
CA PRO A 115 9.90 8.44 -8.86
C PRO A 115 10.62 7.09 -8.77
N ARG A 116 11.28 6.81 -7.63
CA ARG A 116 11.93 5.51 -7.40
C ARG A 116 10.96 4.33 -7.44
N ILE A 117 9.68 4.54 -7.12
CA ILE A 117 8.67 3.48 -7.24
C ILE A 117 8.51 3.08 -8.71
N ASP A 118 8.43 4.07 -9.61
CA ASP A 118 8.26 3.81 -11.03
C ASP A 118 9.55 3.24 -11.65
N GLU A 119 10.73 3.68 -11.19
CA GLU A 119 12.01 3.08 -11.56
C GLU A 119 12.11 1.60 -11.14
N LEU A 120 11.70 1.27 -9.92
CA LEU A 120 11.71 -0.11 -9.42
C LEU A 120 10.77 -1.01 -10.24
N ILE A 121 9.59 -0.49 -10.60
CA ILE A 121 8.62 -1.22 -11.43
C ILE A 121 9.22 -1.44 -12.83
N ALA A 122 9.78 -0.41 -13.46
CA ALA A 122 10.33 -0.49 -14.80
C ALA A 122 11.57 -1.40 -14.92
N LEU A 123 12.30 -1.65 -13.82
CA LEU A 123 13.44 -2.57 -13.80
C LEU A 123 13.05 -4.05 -13.76
N ALA A 124 11.79 -4.35 -13.43
CA ALA A 124 11.28 -5.72 -13.30
C ALA A 124 10.51 -6.20 -14.55
N ASP A 125 10.20 -5.30 -15.49
CA ASP A 125 9.64 -5.57 -16.81
C ASP A 125 10.74 -5.86 -17.84
#